data_AF-A0A3M1I4H2-F1
#
_entry.id   AF-A0A3M1I4H2-F1
#
_cell.length_a   1.000
_cell.length_b   1.000
_cell.length_c   1.000
_cell.angle_alpha   90.00
_cell.angle_beta   90.00
_cell.angle_gamma   90.00
#
_symmetry.space_group_name_H-M   'P 1'
#
loop_
_entity.id
_entity.type
_entity.pdbx_description
1 polymer ?
#
loop_
_entity_poly.entity_id
_entity_poly.type
_entity_poly.pdbx_seq_one_letter_code
_entity_poly.pdbx_strand_id
1 'polypeptide(L)'
;MFHESFQYFMPVRALYGVGLLSRIGQEVGEFKGLKALVITDQILEKLGVVEKLRKGLEGSGVEIAAVFSDVPPNSEVKTVKAAAELGKNSGCNLLIAIGGGSVMDTAKVTNVLMFKGGEVEDHMGAQLVDEKMYPMIFVPTTAGTGSEATIYAMISDTAKQVKLPFAEDRFLPDLAILDPELTVSMPPKVTASTGMDALTHAIESYVSTTASPISRAFSLQAIDLISKYILAATAHPDDMTARGAMLTASFLAGVAINHAGVGMVHALSHAAGGVYHIPHGVANAIFLPFSIDYNLDVAAEDYARISEVLGELNVYPIHELQANLANFENPIIENTLSQLSFVDEWLAKRKAAALAEKIRRLNRQLAYLSGLPLNLKEAGVNDNLAQLDLLVERGMEDGSLLYNPKEVKENDMREIFQKAYHQNLKPEKVSEKSLKLSAAGHVKKRIKGVFKSAEELYDILGGFFERIRENDELREALVASGLVVRFRYTNPDAAIVLASIDGEQKIIMGEEAEKMDVELELKLEADLAHVFWHGQMNVVQALARREVIPKGNLPKAMKLLPILDPAFRMYPEYLREKGLSSLIL
;
A
#
# COMPACT_ATOMS: atom_id res chain seq x y z
N MET A 1 11.92 -19.46 7.38
CA MET A 1 11.91 -20.05 8.73
C MET A 1 10.88 -19.30 9.58
N PHE A 2 10.08 -20.00 10.40
CA PHE A 2 9.24 -19.36 11.43
C PHE A 2 10.13 -19.05 12.64
N HIS A 3 10.11 -17.81 13.16
CA HIS A 3 10.71 -17.51 14.45
C HIS A 3 10.00 -18.26 15.58
N GLU A 4 10.72 -18.63 16.64
CA GLU A 4 10.17 -19.36 17.79
C GLU A 4 9.03 -18.60 18.48
N SER A 5 9.01 -17.27 18.39
CA SER A 5 7.87 -16.44 18.78
C SER A 5 7.88 -15.10 18.01
N PHE A 6 6.70 -14.48 17.86
CA PHE A 6 6.58 -13.10 17.39
C PHE A 6 5.40 -12.41 18.10
N GLN A 7 5.48 -11.09 18.26
CA GLN A 7 4.40 -10.25 18.74
C GLN A 7 4.04 -9.24 17.65
N TYR A 8 2.75 -9.00 17.46
CA TYR A 8 2.25 -7.96 16.56
C TYR A 8 1.29 -7.06 17.33
N PHE A 9 1.52 -5.76 17.27
CA PHE A 9 0.68 -4.76 17.90
C PHE A 9 0.56 -3.54 17.00
N MET A 10 -0.68 -3.15 16.70
CA MET A 10 -0.99 -2.00 15.85
C MET A 10 -2.31 -1.37 16.31
N PRO A 11 -2.28 -0.36 17.21
CA PRO A 11 -3.47 0.27 17.76
C PRO A 11 -4.06 1.36 16.85
N VAL A 12 -3.41 1.69 15.74
CA VAL A 12 -3.78 2.80 14.85
C VAL A 12 -5.10 2.51 14.14
N ARG A 13 -6.09 3.40 14.31
CA ARG A 13 -7.28 3.40 13.43
C ARG A 13 -6.92 4.08 12.11
N ALA A 14 -6.75 3.30 11.04
CA ALA A 14 -6.46 3.83 9.71
C ALA A 14 -7.72 3.97 8.86
N LEU A 15 -7.96 5.16 8.30
CA LEU A 15 -9.07 5.43 7.39
C LEU A 15 -8.52 5.85 6.03
N TYR A 16 -9.02 5.22 4.98
CA TYR A 16 -8.70 5.59 3.60
C TYR A 16 -9.91 6.22 2.93
N GLY A 17 -9.71 7.31 2.21
CA GLY A 17 -10.76 7.88 1.38
C GLY A 17 -10.33 9.16 0.67
N VAL A 18 -10.77 9.30 -0.58
CA VAL A 18 -10.56 10.53 -1.35
C VAL A 18 -11.37 11.67 -0.72
N GLY A 19 -10.69 12.78 -0.43
CA GLY A 19 -11.29 13.99 0.16
C GLY A 19 -11.76 13.79 1.59
N LEU A 20 -11.16 12.83 2.31
CA LEU A 20 -11.51 12.54 3.70
C LEU A 20 -11.16 13.71 4.63
N LEU A 21 -10.09 14.47 4.34
CA LEU A 21 -9.73 15.65 5.17
C LEU A 21 -10.86 16.68 5.26
N SER A 22 -11.62 16.87 4.18
CA SER A 22 -12.75 17.82 4.11
C SER A 22 -13.97 17.37 4.93
N ARG A 23 -14.04 16.10 5.35
CA ARG A 23 -15.14 15.52 6.12
C ARG A 23 -14.67 14.86 7.41
N ILE A 24 -13.44 15.17 7.84
CA ILE A 24 -12.77 14.57 8.99
C ILE A 24 -13.57 14.73 10.30
N GLY A 25 -14.40 15.77 10.40
CA GLY A 25 -15.30 16.02 11.53
C GLY A 25 -16.22 14.84 11.90
N GLN A 26 -16.57 14.00 10.92
CA GLN A 26 -17.38 12.79 11.13
C GLN A 26 -16.58 11.67 11.81
N GLU A 27 -15.26 11.70 11.67
CA GLU A 27 -14.35 10.65 12.14
C GLU A 27 -13.73 10.96 13.49
N VAL A 28 -13.72 12.23 13.93
CA VAL A 28 -12.99 12.68 15.13
C VAL A 28 -13.86 12.81 16.39
N GLY A 29 -15.01 12.14 16.42
CA GLY A 29 -15.97 12.26 17.52
C GLY A 29 -15.40 11.89 18.90
N GLU A 30 -14.44 10.95 18.94
CA GLU A 30 -13.72 10.56 20.16
C GLU A 30 -12.81 11.66 20.74
N PHE A 31 -12.45 12.66 19.92
CA PHE A 31 -11.60 13.79 20.30
C PHE A 31 -12.41 15.07 20.62
N LYS A 32 -13.75 14.97 20.70
CA LYS A 32 -14.62 16.10 20.98
C LYS A 32 -14.26 16.79 22.31
N GLY A 33 -14.15 18.11 22.28
CA GLY A 33 -13.77 18.95 23.42
C GLY A 33 -12.26 19.14 23.59
N LEU A 34 -11.44 18.51 22.74
CA LEU A 34 -9.99 18.70 22.73
C LEU A 34 -9.58 19.90 21.87
N LYS A 35 -8.42 20.45 22.21
CA LYS A 35 -7.75 21.58 21.55
C LYS A 35 -6.54 21.07 20.78
N ALA A 36 -6.62 21.16 19.46
CA ALA A 36 -5.59 20.71 18.54
C ALA A 36 -4.44 21.73 18.43
N LEU A 37 -3.21 21.23 18.50
CA LEU A 37 -2.04 21.82 17.86
C LEU A 37 -1.91 21.18 16.47
N VAL A 38 -2.07 21.97 15.42
CA VAL A 38 -1.83 21.51 14.04
C VAL A 38 -0.35 21.72 13.73
N ILE A 39 0.35 20.66 13.32
CA ILE A 39 1.77 20.70 12.92
C ILE A 39 1.85 20.39 11.43
N THR A 40 2.48 21.28 10.67
CA THR A 40 2.59 21.17 9.20
C THR A 40 3.80 21.94 8.68
N ASP A 41 3.97 22.02 7.38
CA ASP A 41 4.98 22.85 6.72
C ASP A 41 4.36 24.06 6.00
N GLN A 42 5.21 25.04 5.67
CA GLN A 42 4.78 26.29 5.04
C GLN A 42 4.19 26.08 3.64
N ILE A 43 4.56 24.99 2.94
CA ILE A 43 4.07 24.70 1.60
C ILE A 43 2.60 24.29 1.70
N LEU A 44 2.28 23.36 2.60
CA LEU A 44 0.92 22.87 2.82
C LEU A 44 0.00 23.95 3.37
N GLU A 45 0.51 24.84 4.24
CA GLU A 45 -0.25 26.01 4.69
C GLU A 45 -0.59 26.94 3.52
N LYS A 46 0.41 27.28 2.66
CA LYS A 46 0.18 28.11 1.46
C LYS A 46 -0.75 27.46 0.44
N LEU A 47 -0.78 26.13 0.37
CA LEU A 47 -1.72 25.36 -0.46
C LEU A 47 -3.14 25.29 0.14
N GLY A 48 -3.38 25.89 1.31
CA GLY A 48 -4.71 25.95 1.94
C GLY A 48 -5.13 24.64 2.61
N VAL A 49 -4.20 23.73 2.88
CA VAL A 49 -4.51 22.42 3.51
C VAL A 49 -4.99 22.62 4.95
N VAL A 50 -4.38 23.54 5.69
CA VAL A 50 -4.82 23.90 7.07
C VAL A 50 -6.24 24.48 7.06
N GLU A 51 -6.58 25.28 6.05
CA GLU A 51 -7.94 25.82 5.91
C GLU A 51 -8.96 24.74 5.53
N LYS A 52 -8.56 23.78 4.69
CA LYS A 52 -9.37 22.58 4.40
C LYS A 52 -9.64 21.77 5.67
N LEU A 53 -8.62 21.55 6.51
CA LEU A 53 -8.77 20.91 7.82
C LEU A 53 -9.73 21.70 8.71
N ARG A 54 -9.56 23.02 8.82
CA ARG A 54 -10.40 23.89 9.65
C ARG A 54 -11.88 23.74 9.30
N LYS A 55 -12.21 23.79 8.00
CA LYS A 55 -13.56 23.54 7.50
C LYS A 55 -14.04 22.12 7.78
N GLY A 56 -13.17 21.12 7.57
CA GLY A 56 -13.48 19.72 7.83
C GLY A 56 -13.80 19.41 9.29
N LEU A 57 -13.26 20.20 10.24
CA LEU A 57 -13.53 20.08 11.68
C LEU A 57 -14.75 20.87 12.16
N GLU A 58 -15.38 21.69 11.32
CA GLU A 58 -16.57 22.45 11.71
C GLU A 58 -17.67 21.53 12.27
N GLY A 59 -18.21 21.87 13.44
CA GLY A 59 -19.26 21.08 14.09
C GLY A 59 -18.79 19.78 14.78
N SER A 60 -17.51 19.38 14.64
CA SER A 60 -16.97 18.19 15.32
C SER A 60 -16.80 18.37 16.84
N GLY A 61 -16.62 19.63 17.28
CA GLY A 61 -16.27 19.97 18.66
C GLY A 61 -14.78 19.84 18.98
N VAL A 62 -13.92 19.60 17.99
CA VAL A 62 -12.46 19.78 18.09
C VAL A 62 -12.11 21.23 17.73
N GLU A 63 -11.38 21.91 18.60
CA GLU A 63 -10.94 23.29 18.38
C GLU A 63 -9.48 23.32 17.88
N ILE A 64 -9.18 24.00 16.77
CA ILE A 64 -7.78 24.30 16.41
C ILE A 64 -7.32 25.51 17.22
N ALA A 65 -6.59 25.26 18.32
CA ALA A 65 -6.10 26.30 19.22
C ALA A 65 -4.78 26.94 18.75
N ALA A 66 -3.94 26.19 18.02
CA ALA A 66 -2.71 26.69 17.44
C ALA A 66 -2.33 25.95 16.15
N VAL A 67 -1.56 26.62 15.30
CA VAL A 67 -0.96 26.07 14.09
C VAL A 67 0.54 26.37 14.12
N PHE A 68 1.36 25.33 13.99
CA PHE A 68 2.79 25.41 13.79
C PHE A 68 3.13 24.93 12.37
N SER A 69 3.51 25.85 11.49
CA SER A 69 3.77 25.57 10.07
C SER A 69 5.24 25.66 9.66
N ASP A 70 6.15 25.87 10.63
CA ASP A 70 7.57 26.09 10.36
C ASP A 70 8.41 24.81 10.51
N VAL A 71 7.90 23.68 10.01
CA VAL A 71 8.66 22.42 9.96
C VAL A 71 9.55 22.39 8.71
N PRO A 72 10.89 22.31 8.86
CA PRO A 72 11.79 22.23 7.73
C PRO A 72 11.87 20.80 7.13
N PRO A 73 12.40 20.65 5.91
CA PRO A 73 12.81 19.34 5.39
C PRO A 73 13.88 18.73 6.30
N ASN A 74 13.58 17.58 6.91
CA ASN A 74 14.26 17.01 8.08
C ASN A 74 14.00 17.83 9.35
N SER A 75 13.28 17.25 10.31
CA SER A 75 12.98 17.90 11.58
C SER A 75 14.25 18.22 12.36
N GLU A 76 14.24 19.32 13.12
CA GLU A 76 15.35 19.78 13.94
C GLU A 76 14.92 19.94 15.41
N VAL A 77 15.87 19.80 16.34
CA VAL A 77 15.65 19.99 17.80
C VAL A 77 14.95 21.32 18.10
N LYS A 78 15.38 22.41 17.45
CA LYS A 78 14.80 23.75 17.65
C LYS A 78 13.33 23.83 17.23
N THR A 79 12.95 23.11 16.17
CA THR A 79 11.59 23.06 15.62
C THR A 79 10.66 22.36 16.60
N VAL A 80 11.08 21.21 17.14
CA VAL A 80 10.33 20.46 18.15
C VAL A 80 10.10 21.31 19.41
N LYS A 81 11.14 22.00 19.89
CA LYS A 81 11.03 22.89 21.06
C LYS A 81 10.03 24.02 20.84
N ALA A 82 10.10 24.70 19.69
CA ALA A 82 9.19 25.79 19.36
C ALA A 82 7.73 25.31 19.22
N ALA A 83 7.51 24.16 18.58
CA ALA A 83 6.17 23.56 18.47
C ALA A 83 5.60 23.16 19.84
N ALA A 84 6.43 22.59 20.72
CA ALA A 84 6.01 22.20 22.07
C ALA A 84 5.69 23.41 22.95
N GLU A 85 6.48 24.48 22.87
CA GLU A 85 6.21 25.73 23.58
C GLU A 85 4.89 26.35 23.13
N LEU A 86 4.65 26.45 21.81
CA LEU A 86 3.40 26.94 21.26
C LEU A 86 2.20 26.08 21.73
N GLY A 87 2.32 24.75 21.64
CA GLY A 87 1.28 23.82 22.09
C GLY A 87 0.92 23.98 23.56
N LYS A 88 1.93 24.08 24.44
CA LYS A 88 1.73 24.31 25.88
C LYS A 88 1.06 25.66 26.15
N ASN A 89 1.56 26.73 25.55
CA ASN A 89 1.05 28.09 25.78
C ASN A 89 -0.39 28.26 25.28
N SER A 90 -0.78 27.53 24.23
CA SER A 90 -2.14 27.52 23.70
C SER A 90 -3.07 26.52 24.39
N GLY A 91 -2.57 25.74 25.36
CA GLY A 91 -3.37 24.74 26.08
C GLY A 91 -3.84 23.58 25.20
N CYS A 92 -3.05 23.22 24.19
CA CYS A 92 -3.35 22.11 23.29
C CYS A 92 -3.21 20.76 24.01
N ASN A 93 -4.14 19.84 23.75
CA ASN A 93 -4.19 18.49 24.30
C ASN A 93 -4.57 17.43 23.25
N LEU A 94 -4.35 17.76 21.98
CA LEU A 94 -4.47 16.91 20.79
C LEU A 94 -3.43 17.42 19.78
N LEU A 95 -2.73 16.52 19.08
CA LEU A 95 -1.86 16.89 17.97
C LEU A 95 -2.44 16.41 16.65
N ILE A 96 -2.46 17.27 15.65
CA ILE A 96 -2.84 16.92 14.27
C ILE A 96 -1.66 17.21 13.35
N ALA A 97 -1.00 16.17 12.84
CA ALA A 97 0.15 16.31 11.95
C ALA A 97 -0.30 16.13 10.50
N ILE A 98 -0.09 17.15 9.66
CA ILE A 98 -0.42 17.09 8.22
C ILE A 98 0.85 17.35 7.42
N GLY A 99 1.40 16.31 6.81
CA GLY A 99 2.67 16.42 6.08
C GLY A 99 3.31 15.08 5.76
N GLY A 100 4.59 15.11 5.38
CA GLY A 100 5.42 13.91 5.27
C GLY A 100 6.07 13.52 6.61
N GLY A 101 7.01 12.58 6.56
CA GLY A 101 7.68 12.05 7.76
C GLY A 101 8.28 13.11 8.69
N SER A 102 8.90 14.17 8.16
CA SER A 102 9.47 15.24 9.01
C SER A 102 8.43 15.94 9.89
N VAL A 103 7.20 16.12 9.39
CA VAL A 103 6.10 16.73 10.15
C VAL A 103 5.60 15.78 11.24
N MET A 104 5.45 14.50 10.92
CA MET A 104 4.99 13.48 11.87
C MET A 104 6.03 13.22 12.97
N ASP A 105 7.31 13.12 12.60
CA ASP A 105 8.41 12.96 13.55
C ASP A 105 8.50 14.17 14.49
N THR A 106 8.30 15.39 13.96
CA THR A 106 8.17 16.59 14.78
C THR A 106 7.01 16.46 15.76
N ALA A 107 5.84 16.01 15.31
CA ALA A 107 4.66 15.86 16.16
C ALA A 107 4.86 14.82 17.27
N LYS A 108 5.45 13.67 16.96
CA LYS A 108 5.78 12.60 17.91
C LYS A 108 6.61 13.14 19.09
N VAL A 109 7.73 13.80 18.79
CA VAL A 109 8.63 14.31 19.83
C VAL A 109 8.08 15.59 20.49
N THR A 110 7.30 16.39 19.77
CA THR A 110 6.57 17.55 20.34
C THR A 110 5.61 17.08 21.43
N ASN A 111 4.90 15.97 21.22
CA ASN A 111 3.99 15.39 22.21
C ASN A 111 4.73 14.98 23.50
N VAL A 112 5.91 14.35 23.37
CA VAL A 112 6.78 14.02 24.52
C VAL A 112 7.12 15.27 25.31
N LEU A 113 7.60 16.33 24.65
CA LEU A 113 7.95 17.58 25.34
C LEU A 113 6.74 18.28 25.94
N MET A 114 5.59 18.26 25.26
CA MET A 114 4.32 18.81 25.76
C MET A 114 3.89 18.13 27.05
N PHE A 115 4.02 16.80 27.11
CA PHE A 115 3.54 16.00 28.23
C PHE A 115 4.56 15.89 29.37
N LYS A 116 5.80 15.49 29.07
CA LYS A 116 6.85 15.16 30.06
C LYS A 116 7.79 16.35 30.35
N GLY A 117 7.96 17.28 29.41
CA GLY A 117 8.94 18.36 29.52
C GLY A 117 10.38 17.88 29.29
N GLY A 118 11.37 18.61 29.81
CA GLY A 118 12.80 18.32 29.60
C GLY A 118 13.34 18.76 28.24
N GLU A 119 14.55 18.32 27.92
CA GLU A 119 15.20 18.56 26.62
C GLU A 119 14.88 17.43 25.63
N VAL A 120 15.05 17.69 24.33
CA VAL A 120 14.78 16.67 23.28
C VAL A 120 15.69 15.47 23.45
N GLU A 121 16.96 15.74 23.76
CA GLU A 121 18.01 14.74 23.94
C GLU A 121 17.77 13.81 25.13
N ASP A 122 17.06 14.28 26.17
CA ASP A 122 16.77 13.49 27.38
C ASP A 122 15.82 12.31 27.08
N HIS A 123 15.08 12.38 25.97
CA HIS A 123 14.12 11.36 25.55
C HIS A 123 14.61 10.56 24.34
N MET A 124 15.85 10.75 23.91
CA MET A 124 16.44 9.98 22.81
C MET A 124 16.70 8.54 23.25
N GLY A 125 16.24 7.57 22.48
CA GLY A 125 16.36 6.15 22.78
C GLY A 125 15.10 5.37 22.43
N ALA A 126 14.93 4.21 23.06
CA ALA A 126 13.79 3.33 22.84
C ALA A 126 13.06 3.05 24.16
N GLN A 127 11.73 3.16 24.15
CA GLN A 127 10.82 2.82 25.26
C GLN A 127 11.16 3.57 26.57
N LEU A 128 11.39 4.88 26.47
CA LEU A 128 11.68 5.79 27.60
C LEU A 128 10.43 6.55 28.07
N VAL A 129 9.27 6.33 27.42
CA VAL A 129 7.98 6.99 27.73
C VAL A 129 6.92 5.96 28.13
N ASP A 130 6.77 5.74 29.43
CA ASP A 130 5.76 4.83 29.98
C ASP A 130 4.35 5.45 29.98
N GLU A 131 4.29 6.77 30.12
CA GLU A 131 3.05 7.51 30.32
C GLU A 131 2.16 7.59 29.07
N LYS A 132 0.85 7.79 29.29
CA LYS A 132 -0.09 8.02 28.19
C LYS A 132 0.02 9.47 27.72
N MET A 133 0.56 9.67 26.52
CA MET A 133 0.67 10.97 25.86
C MET A 133 -0.68 11.53 25.36
N TYR A 134 -0.68 12.78 24.88
CA TYR A 134 -1.86 13.33 24.20
C TYR A 134 -2.19 12.55 22.93
N PRO A 135 -3.47 12.45 22.55
CA PRO A 135 -3.84 11.78 21.32
C PRO A 135 -3.25 12.46 20.08
N MET A 136 -3.03 11.68 19.03
CA MET A 136 -2.45 12.13 17.77
C MET A 136 -3.26 11.68 16.56
N ILE A 137 -3.46 12.60 15.62
CA ILE A 137 -4.09 12.34 14.31
C ILE A 137 -3.07 12.67 13.23
N PHE A 138 -2.68 11.69 12.41
CA PHE A 138 -1.72 11.91 11.33
C PHE A 138 -2.39 11.82 9.96
N VAL A 139 -2.05 12.77 9.09
CA VAL A 139 -2.57 12.90 7.72
C VAL A 139 -1.38 12.96 6.76
N PRO A 140 -0.90 11.81 6.24
CA PRO A 140 0.21 11.78 5.30
C PRO A 140 -0.11 12.52 4.01
N THR A 141 0.81 13.40 3.59
CA THR A 141 0.79 14.06 2.27
C THR A 141 1.83 13.48 1.31
N THR A 142 2.64 12.53 1.80
CA THR A 142 3.63 11.79 1.02
C THR A 142 3.39 10.29 1.10
N ALA A 143 3.56 9.58 -0.01
CA ALA A 143 3.56 8.12 -0.05
C ALA A 143 5.01 7.60 -0.07
N GLY A 144 5.58 7.38 1.11
CA GLY A 144 6.94 6.85 1.28
C GLY A 144 7.27 6.40 2.69
N THR A 145 7.31 7.35 3.63
CA THR A 145 7.86 7.11 4.97
C THR A 145 7.04 6.16 5.83
N GLY A 146 5.71 6.14 5.63
CA GLY A 146 4.78 5.40 6.49
C GLY A 146 4.83 5.81 7.98
N SER A 147 5.30 7.02 8.32
CA SER A 147 5.50 7.46 9.71
C SER A 147 4.19 7.49 10.52
N GLU A 148 3.04 7.53 9.83
CA GLU A 148 1.70 7.31 10.37
C GLU A 148 1.39 5.90 10.86
N ALA A 149 2.34 4.98 10.67
CA ALA A 149 2.25 3.59 11.06
C ALA A 149 3.47 3.10 11.85
N THR A 150 4.37 4.00 12.28
CA THR A 150 5.63 3.62 12.94
C THR A 150 5.81 4.23 14.33
N ILE A 151 6.54 3.49 15.19
CA ILE A 151 7.01 3.94 16.50
C ILE A 151 8.27 4.82 16.44
N TYR A 152 8.85 5.00 15.25
CA TYR A 152 10.14 5.69 15.09
C TYR A 152 9.96 7.18 14.84
N ALA A 153 10.91 7.99 15.30
CA ALA A 153 11.09 9.37 14.86
C ALA A 153 12.59 9.70 14.75
N MET A 154 12.96 10.53 13.78
CA MET A 154 14.33 10.99 13.59
C MET A 154 14.41 12.52 13.63
N ILE A 155 15.06 13.07 14.66
CA ILE A 155 15.23 14.52 14.83
C ILE A 155 16.70 14.90 14.64
N SER A 156 16.97 15.91 13.82
CA SER A 156 18.33 16.38 13.56
C SER A 156 18.80 17.33 14.65
N ASP A 157 19.97 17.07 15.23
CA ASP A 157 20.72 18.03 16.03
C ASP A 157 21.77 18.68 15.13
N THR A 158 21.41 19.83 14.55
CA THR A 158 22.26 20.58 13.63
C THR A 158 23.49 21.17 14.31
N ALA A 159 23.45 21.38 15.63
CA ALA A 159 24.60 21.88 16.39
C ALA A 159 25.66 20.79 16.58
N LYS A 160 25.24 19.53 16.79
CA LYS A 160 26.14 18.37 16.93
C LYS A 160 26.36 17.59 15.64
N GLN A 161 25.68 17.95 14.55
CA GLN A 161 25.71 17.26 13.26
C GLN A 161 25.36 15.77 13.35
N VAL A 162 24.39 15.43 14.20
CA VAL A 162 23.91 14.06 14.38
C VAL A 162 22.38 13.99 14.22
N LYS A 163 21.87 12.80 13.92
CA LYS A 163 20.44 12.49 14.02
C LYS A 163 20.19 11.77 15.34
N LEU A 164 19.20 12.23 16.08
CA LEU A 164 18.74 11.66 17.34
C LEU A 164 17.60 10.67 17.03
N PRO A 165 17.80 9.35 17.23
CA PRO A 165 16.76 8.35 17.03
C PRO A 165 15.85 8.22 18.25
N PHE A 166 14.56 8.06 17.98
CA PHE A 166 13.53 7.80 18.99
C PHE A 166 12.69 6.60 18.56
N ALA A 167 12.33 5.73 19.50
CA ALA A 167 11.46 4.59 19.27
C ALA A 167 10.51 4.38 20.46
N GLU A 168 9.25 4.77 20.34
CA GLU A 168 8.27 4.69 21.42
C GLU A 168 6.95 4.09 20.93
N ASP A 169 6.41 3.10 21.64
CA ASP A 169 5.09 2.53 21.30
C ASP A 169 3.99 3.60 21.26
N ARG A 170 4.17 4.64 22.08
CA ARG A 170 3.30 5.82 22.17
C ARG A 170 3.38 6.75 20.95
N PHE A 171 4.30 6.54 20.01
CA PHE A 171 4.40 7.36 18.79
C PHE A 171 3.40 6.97 17.71
N LEU A 172 2.77 5.79 17.83
CA LEU A 172 1.68 5.39 16.96
C LEU A 172 0.49 6.33 17.18
N PRO A 173 -0.08 6.92 16.11
CA PRO A 173 -1.22 7.81 16.24
C PRO A 173 -2.49 7.03 16.58
N ASP A 174 -3.44 7.68 17.24
CA ASP A 174 -4.78 7.11 17.47
C ASP A 174 -5.54 6.99 16.13
N LEU A 175 -5.32 7.93 15.21
CA LEU A 175 -5.99 7.99 13.91
C LEU A 175 -5.02 8.35 12.78
N ALA A 176 -5.00 7.55 11.72
CA ALA A 176 -4.30 7.85 10.47
C ALA A 176 -5.31 8.08 9.33
N ILE A 177 -5.25 9.26 8.68
CA ILE A 177 -6.13 9.66 7.59
C ILE A 177 -5.39 9.57 6.26
N LEU A 178 -5.61 8.48 5.53
CA LEU A 178 -5.01 8.22 4.23
C LEU A 178 -5.87 8.85 3.12
N ASP A 179 -5.68 10.15 2.90
CA ASP A 179 -6.36 10.90 1.83
C ASP A 179 -5.45 11.11 0.61
N PRO A 180 -5.61 10.32 -0.47
CA PRO A 180 -4.74 10.42 -1.65
C PRO A 180 -4.85 11.77 -2.38
N GLU A 181 -5.90 12.55 -2.18
CA GLU A 181 -6.03 13.88 -2.77
C GLU A 181 -4.88 14.81 -2.33
N LEU A 182 -4.39 14.65 -1.10
CA LEU A 182 -3.32 15.46 -0.54
C LEU A 182 -1.95 15.14 -1.15
N THR A 183 -1.81 13.96 -1.76
CA THR A 183 -0.57 13.50 -2.40
C THR A 183 -0.42 13.97 -3.85
N VAL A 184 -1.50 14.49 -4.47
CA VAL A 184 -1.49 14.98 -5.87
C VAL A 184 -0.51 16.13 -6.07
N SER A 185 -0.30 16.94 -5.02
CA SER A 185 0.63 18.08 -5.02
C SER A 185 2.11 17.69 -5.13
N MET A 186 2.46 16.41 -4.88
CA MET A 186 3.85 15.96 -4.96
C MET A 186 4.38 16.03 -6.40
N PRO A 187 5.53 16.70 -6.62
CA PRO A 187 6.23 16.65 -7.90
C PRO A 187 6.58 15.20 -8.29
N PRO A 188 6.74 14.90 -9.59
CA PRO A 188 7.13 13.57 -10.06
C PRO A 188 8.38 13.02 -9.38
N LYS A 189 9.42 13.85 -9.19
CA LYS A 189 10.67 13.43 -8.53
C LYS A 189 10.45 13.03 -7.07
N VAL A 190 9.63 13.78 -6.34
CA VAL A 190 9.27 13.46 -4.96
C VAL A 190 8.49 12.14 -4.93
N THR A 191 7.47 12.01 -5.78
CA THR A 191 6.65 10.79 -5.92
C THR A 191 7.51 9.55 -6.20
N ALA A 192 8.48 9.66 -7.12
CA ALA A 192 9.41 8.59 -7.44
C ALA A 192 10.30 8.24 -6.24
N SER A 193 10.93 9.25 -5.62
CA SER A 193 11.84 9.03 -4.49
C SER A 193 11.14 8.46 -3.26
N THR A 194 9.96 8.96 -2.89
CA THR A 194 9.19 8.45 -1.75
C THR A 194 8.57 7.09 -2.07
N GLY A 195 8.18 6.84 -3.32
CA GLY A 195 7.73 5.51 -3.73
C GLY A 195 8.84 4.46 -3.61
N MET A 196 10.08 4.82 -3.95
CA MET A 196 11.25 3.94 -3.76
C MET A 196 11.63 3.76 -2.30
N ASP A 197 11.38 4.77 -1.46
CA ASP A 197 11.49 4.67 -0.01
C ASP A 197 10.56 3.58 0.55
N ALA A 198 9.25 3.67 0.23
CA ALA A 198 8.28 2.64 0.62
C ALA A 198 8.61 1.25 0.05
N LEU A 199 9.18 1.17 -1.16
CA LEU A 199 9.59 -0.11 -1.74
C LEU A 199 10.75 -0.72 -0.97
N THR A 200 11.71 0.12 -0.58
CA THR A 200 12.86 -0.28 0.23
C THR A 200 12.41 -0.76 1.60
N HIS A 201 11.53 -0.01 2.27
CA HIS A 201 10.89 -0.44 3.52
C HIS A 201 10.31 -1.84 3.38
N ALA A 202 9.46 -2.07 2.39
CA ALA A 202 8.79 -3.35 2.22
C ALA A 202 9.75 -4.50 1.87
N ILE A 203 10.81 -4.26 1.09
CA ILE A 203 11.80 -5.30 0.76
C ILE A 203 12.66 -5.63 1.97
N GLU A 204 13.19 -4.63 2.68
CA GLU A 204 14.04 -4.84 3.85
C GLU A 204 13.28 -5.48 5.01
N SER A 205 12.04 -5.05 5.28
CA SER A 205 11.21 -5.68 6.31
C SER A 205 10.84 -7.13 6.00
N TYR A 206 10.80 -7.52 4.72
CA TYR A 206 10.50 -8.89 4.31
C TYR A 206 11.67 -9.85 4.57
N VAL A 207 12.89 -9.39 4.25
CA VAL A 207 14.12 -10.19 4.40
C VAL A 207 14.84 -9.99 5.73
N SER A 208 14.31 -9.13 6.60
CA SER A 208 14.86 -8.86 7.93
C SER A 208 15.00 -10.13 8.78
N THR A 209 16.01 -10.15 9.64
CA THR A 209 16.21 -11.20 10.65
C THR A 209 15.12 -11.24 11.73
N THR A 210 14.23 -10.26 11.78
CA THR A 210 13.06 -10.21 12.67
C THR A 210 11.73 -10.26 11.93
N ALA A 211 11.75 -10.59 10.63
CA ALA A 211 10.56 -10.67 9.81
C ALA A 211 9.58 -11.74 10.32
N SER A 212 8.34 -11.36 10.61
CA SER A 212 7.27 -12.27 11.02
C SER A 212 6.34 -12.60 9.85
N PRO A 213 5.50 -13.66 9.93
CA PRO A 213 4.48 -13.93 8.92
C PRO A 213 3.57 -12.72 8.65
N ILE A 214 3.30 -11.92 9.68
CA ILE A 214 2.46 -10.72 9.58
C ILE A 214 3.20 -9.60 8.86
N SER A 215 4.45 -9.27 9.27
CA SER A 215 5.22 -8.23 8.58
C SER A 215 5.49 -8.60 7.12
N ARG A 216 5.73 -9.89 6.84
CA ARG A 216 5.88 -10.43 5.48
C ARG A 216 4.63 -10.27 4.64
N ALA A 217 3.44 -10.51 5.20
CA ALA A 217 2.17 -10.31 4.49
C ALA A 217 1.99 -8.84 4.07
N PHE A 218 2.22 -7.90 4.99
CA PHE A 218 2.16 -6.46 4.68
C PHE A 218 3.21 -6.04 3.65
N SER A 219 4.44 -6.53 3.79
CA SER A 219 5.54 -6.27 2.86
C SER A 219 5.20 -6.71 1.45
N LEU A 220 4.69 -7.93 1.25
CA LEU A 220 4.34 -8.43 -0.09
C LEU A 220 3.20 -7.61 -0.71
N GLN A 221 2.19 -7.24 0.07
CA GLN A 221 1.09 -6.42 -0.43
C GLN A 221 1.57 -5.00 -0.80
N ALA A 222 2.49 -4.42 -0.02
CA ALA A 222 3.11 -3.13 -0.35
C ALA A 222 3.92 -3.21 -1.64
N ILE A 223 4.77 -4.24 -1.79
CA ILE A 223 5.57 -4.50 -3.01
C ILE A 223 4.66 -4.65 -4.24
N ASP A 224 3.59 -5.44 -4.13
CA ASP A 224 2.62 -5.63 -5.21
C ASP A 224 2.04 -4.31 -5.69
N LEU A 225 1.50 -3.50 -4.78
CA LEU A 225 0.93 -2.19 -5.08
C LEU A 225 1.97 -1.24 -5.66
N ILE A 226 3.14 -1.10 -5.04
CA ILE A 226 4.18 -0.18 -5.50
C ILE A 226 4.61 -0.54 -6.93
N SER A 227 4.85 -1.83 -7.19
CA SER A 227 5.30 -2.28 -8.50
C SER A 227 4.30 -2.01 -9.63
N LYS A 228 3.00 -2.05 -9.32
CA LYS A 228 1.92 -1.78 -10.26
C LYS A 228 1.69 -0.30 -10.50
N TYR A 229 1.90 0.54 -9.48
CA TYR A 229 1.38 1.92 -9.49
C TYR A 229 2.44 3.02 -9.44
N ILE A 230 3.69 2.75 -9.04
CA ILE A 230 4.72 3.80 -8.88
C ILE A 230 5.01 4.57 -10.18
N LEU A 231 5.10 3.87 -11.31
CA LEU A 231 5.34 4.49 -12.62
C LEU A 231 4.16 5.38 -13.04
N ALA A 232 2.93 4.90 -12.83
CA ALA A 232 1.72 5.65 -13.15
C ALA A 232 1.56 6.88 -12.26
N ALA A 233 1.76 6.75 -10.94
CA ALA A 233 1.71 7.87 -10.01
C ALA A 233 2.78 8.94 -10.32
N THR A 234 3.94 8.51 -10.82
CA THR A 234 5.03 9.41 -11.22
C THR A 234 4.72 10.13 -12.54
N ALA A 235 4.16 9.43 -13.53
CA ALA A 235 3.86 9.97 -14.86
C ALA A 235 2.56 10.79 -14.92
N HIS A 236 1.57 10.44 -14.11
CA HIS A 236 0.23 11.01 -14.08
C HIS A 236 -0.13 11.43 -12.64
N PRO A 237 0.29 12.63 -12.21
CA PRO A 237 0.12 13.11 -10.83
C PRO A 237 -1.34 13.15 -10.33
N ASP A 238 -2.29 13.23 -11.25
CA ASP A 238 -3.74 13.30 -11.05
C ASP A 238 -4.44 11.92 -11.08
N ASP A 239 -3.72 10.83 -11.35
CA ASP A 239 -4.26 9.47 -11.27
C ASP A 239 -4.53 9.09 -9.81
N MET A 240 -5.75 9.37 -9.36
CA MET A 240 -6.18 9.12 -7.98
C MET A 240 -6.09 7.64 -7.59
N THR A 241 -6.21 6.72 -8.55
CA THR A 241 -6.06 5.28 -8.26
C THR A 241 -4.61 4.96 -7.95
N ALA A 242 -3.68 5.47 -8.76
CA ALA A 242 -2.25 5.30 -8.53
C ALA A 242 -1.79 6.00 -7.24
N ARG A 243 -2.28 7.22 -6.97
CA ARG A 243 -2.02 7.94 -5.70
C ARG A 243 -2.54 7.15 -4.50
N GLY A 244 -3.77 6.65 -4.56
CA GLY A 244 -4.38 5.84 -3.51
C GLY A 244 -3.64 4.53 -3.24
N ALA A 245 -3.25 3.83 -4.30
CA ALA A 245 -2.46 2.60 -4.20
C ALA A 245 -1.08 2.85 -3.58
N MET A 246 -0.36 3.90 -4.02
CA MET A 246 0.94 4.26 -3.45
C MET A 246 0.83 4.67 -1.98
N LEU A 247 -0.19 5.46 -1.61
CA LEU A 247 -0.39 5.88 -0.22
C LEU A 247 -0.71 4.69 0.68
N THR A 248 -1.60 3.79 0.23
CA THR A 248 -1.91 2.54 0.94
C THR A 248 -0.66 1.67 1.06
N ALA A 249 0.13 1.54 0.00
CA ALA A 249 1.35 0.73 0.04
C ALA A 249 2.41 1.30 0.99
N SER A 250 2.57 2.62 1.02
CA SER A 250 3.42 3.32 2.00
C SER A 250 2.98 3.03 3.43
N PHE A 251 1.68 3.09 3.71
CA PHE A 251 1.14 2.74 5.03
C PHE A 251 1.49 1.30 5.41
N LEU A 252 1.22 0.33 4.51
CA LEU A 252 1.52 -1.09 4.75
C LEU A 252 3.01 -1.36 4.94
N ALA A 253 3.87 -0.68 4.17
CA ALA A 253 5.31 -0.73 4.36
C ALA A 253 5.72 -0.18 5.74
N GLY A 254 5.09 0.92 6.18
CA GLY A 254 5.23 1.46 7.55
C GLY A 254 4.86 0.43 8.63
N VAL A 255 3.71 -0.26 8.48
CA VAL A 255 3.30 -1.35 9.39
C VAL A 255 4.34 -2.46 9.43
N ALA A 256 4.91 -2.81 8.28
CA ALA A 256 5.90 -3.88 8.18
C ALA A 256 7.22 -3.52 8.87
N ILE A 257 7.79 -2.34 8.61
CA ILE A 257 9.04 -1.89 9.25
C ILE A 257 8.86 -1.62 10.75
N ASN A 258 7.66 -1.25 11.19
CA ASN A 258 7.36 -1.09 12.61
C ASN A 258 7.67 -2.37 13.40
N HIS A 259 7.51 -3.54 12.77
CA HIS A 259 7.70 -4.84 13.42
C HIS A 259 9.03 -5.52 13.06
N ALA A 260 9.50 -5.35 11.83
CA ALA A 260 10.66 -6.07 11.32
C ALA A 260 11.91 -5.19 11.17
N GLY A 261 11.81 -3.89 11.40
CA GLY A 261 12.90 -2.96 11.13
C GLY A 261 13.27 -2.89 9.65
N VAL A 262 14.47 -2.38 9.40
CA VAL A 262 15.08 -2.15 8.08
C VAL A 262 16.55 -2.58 8.12
N GLY A 263 17.23 -2.62 6.99
CA GLY A 263 18.55 -3.26 6.87
C GLY A 263 19.65 -2.34 6.35
N MET A 264 20.56 -2.91 5.56
CA MET A 264 21.76 -2.23 5.05
C MET A 264 21.44 -1.03 4.14
N VAL A 265 20.31 -1.03 3.42
CA VAL A 265 19.95 0.11 2.55
C VAL A 265 19.77 1.36 3.41
N HIS A 266 19.05 1.26 4.52
CA HIS A 266 18.86 2.39 5.44
C HIS A 266 20.17 2.85 6.08
N ALA A 267 21.05 1.93 6.49
CA ALA A 267 22.37 2.28 7.03
C ALA A 267 23.20 3.11 6.03
N LEU A 268 23.29 2.64 4.78
CA LEU A 268 23.97 3.36 3.69
C LEU A 268 23.33 4.72 3.42
N SER A 269 21.99 4.78 3.41
CA SER A 269 21.23 5.99 3.13
C SER A 269 21.28 7.03 4.25
N HIS A 270 21.29 6.61 5.51
CA HIS A 270 21.45 7.50 6.66
C HIS A 270 22.85 8.13 6.65
N ALA A 271 23.90 7.34 6.42
CA ALA A 271 25.26 7.84 6.27
C ALA A 271 25.38 8.83 5.10
N ALA A 272 24.87 8.46 3.92
CA ALA A 272 24.88 9.33 2.74
C ALA A 272 24.09 10.63 2.93
N GLY A 273 22.93 10.55 3.59
CA GLY A 273 22.09 11.70 3.92
C GLY A 273 22.70 12.60 5.00
N GLY A 274 23.42 12.03 5.97
CA GLY A 274 24.13 12.79 7.01
C GLY A 274 25.34 13.54 6.47
N VAL A 275 26.17 12.88 5.65
CA VAL A 275 27.44 13.44 5.15
C VAL A 275 27.24 14.35 3.94
N TYR A 276 26.35 13.99 3.00
CA TYR A 276 26.18 14.71 1.73
C TYR A 276 24.79 15.32 1.53
N HIS A 277 23.91 15.24 2.52
CA HIS A 277 22.53 15.77 2.44
C HIS A 277 21.72 15.20 1.27
N ILE A 278 22.03 13.98 0.84
CA ILE A 278 21.27 13.29 -0.20
C ILE A 278 19.86 13.00 0.34
N PRO A 279 18.79 13.33 -0.41
CA PRO A 279 17.43 13.01 0.00
C PRO A 279 17.25 11.51 0.23
N HIS A 280 16.62 11.14 1.35
CA HIS A 280 16.54 9.76 1.84
C HIS A 280 16.03 8.76 0.79
N GLY A 281 14.87 9.01 0.19
CA GLY A 281 14.31 8.14 -0.85
C GLY A 281 15.17 8.02 -2.13
N VAL A 282 16.00 9.03 -2.44
CA VAL A 282 16.98 8.95 -3.54
C VAL A 282 18.13 8.02 -3.17
N ALA A 283 18.66 8.14 -1.95
CA ALA A 283 19.69 7.24 -1.45
C ALA A 283 19.18 5.79 -1.40
N ASN A 284 17.97 5.57 -0.88
CA ASN A 284 17.33 4.26 -0.85
C ASN A 284 17.19 3.66 -2.25
N ALA A 285 16.73 4.45 -3.23
CA ALA A 285 16.66 4.00 -4.63
C ALA A 285 18.03 3.56 -5.18
N ILE A 286 19.09 4.34 -4.92
CA ILE A 286 20.45 4.04 -5.40
C ILE A 286 21.01 2.76 -4.77
N PHE A 287 20.83 2.58 -3.45
CA PHE A 287 21.47 1.50 -2.69
C PHE A 287 20.70 0.17 -2.69
N LEU A 288 19.37 0.20 -2.87
CA LEU A 288 18.52 -0.99 -2.88
C LEU A 288 19.04 -2.15 -3.76
N PRO A 289 19.38 -1.95 -5.06
CA PRO A 289 19.86 -3.08 -5.87
C PRO A 289 21.17 -3.68 -5.36
N PHE A 290 22.07 -2.88 -4.78
CA PHE A 290 23.32 -3.38 -4.20
C PHE A 290 23.08 -4.20 -2.93
N SER A 291 22.10 -3.81 -2.11
CA SER A 291 21.71 -4.58 -0.93
C SER A 291 21.12 -5.95 -1.31
N ILE A 292 20.28 -5.99 -2.34
CA ILE A 292 19.73 -7.25 -2.88
C ILE A 292 20.86 -8.14 -3.37
N ASP A 293 21.83 -7.61 -4.13
CA ASP A 293 23.00 -8.40 -4.58
C ASP A 293 23.83 -8.92 -3.39
N TYR A 294 24.05 -8.08 -2.38
CA TYR A 294 24.87 -8.43 -1.20
C TYR A 294 24.25 -9.55 -0.37
N ASN A 295 22.94 -9.46 -0.14
CA ASN A 295 22.16 -10.37 0.68
C ASN A 295 21.70 -11.63 -0.09
N LEU A 296 21.91 -11.68 -1.41
CA LEU A 296 21.40 -12.73 -2.29
C LEU A 296 21.74 -14.13 -1.79
N ASP A 297 22.97 -14.37 -1.34
CA ASP A 297 23.43 -15.70 -0.93
C ASP A 297 22.69 -16.25 0.30
N VAL A 298 22.20 -15.38 1.19
CA VAL A 298 21.54 -15.78 2.44
C VAL A 298 20.01 -15.63 2.39
N ALA A 299 19.49 -14.77 1.50
CA ALA A 299 18.07 -14.45 1.38
C ALA A 299 17.50 -14.78 -0.01
N ALA A 300 18.14 -15.69 -0.77
CA ALA A 300 17.76 -16.05 -2.13
C ALA A 300 16.28 -16.47 -2.26
N GLU A 301 15.78 -17.29 -1.32
CA GLU A 301 14.39 -17.77 -1.33
C GLU A 301 13.39 -16.63 -1.11
N ASP A 302 13.67 -15.76 -0.13
CA ASP A 302 12.81 -14.62 0.17
C ASP A 302 12.80 -13.61 -0.99
N TYR A 303 13.96 -13.34 -1.60
CA TYR A 303 14.02 -12.51 -2.81
C TYR A 303 13.37 -13.15 -4.04
N ALA A 304 13.45 -14.47 -4.17
CA ALA A 304 12.72 -15.19 -5.22
C ALA A 304 11.21 -15.02 -5.05
N ARG A 305 10.71 -15.07 -3.80
CA ARG A 305 9.29 -14.83 -3.51
C ARG A 305 8.87 -13.39 -3.83
N ILE A 306 9.70 -12.41 -3.50
CA ILE A 306 9.47 -11.01 -3.90
C ILE A 306 9.42 -10.89 -5.43
N SER A 307 10.33 -11.55 -6.14
CA SER A 307 10.39 -11.55 -7.60
C SER A 307 9.10 -12.10 -8.25
N GLU A 308 8.48 -13.12 -7.64
CA GLU A 308 7.20 -13.69 -8.10
C GLU A 308 6.05 -12.68 -7.99
N VAL A 309 5.95 -11.97 -6.87
CA VAL A 309 4.93 -10.92 -6.65
C VAL A 309 5.11 -9.77 -7.64
N LEU A 310 6.36 -9.46 -8.01
CA LEU A 310 6.66 -8.49 -9.05
C LEU A 310 6.31 -8.99 -10.47
N GLY A 311 5.92 -10.25 -10.64
CA GLY A 311 5.47 -10.81 -11.91
C GLY A 311 6.58 -11.35 -12.82
N GLU A 312 7.74 -11.72 -12.28
CA GLU A 312 8.80 -12.42 -13.02
C GLU A 312 8.74 -13.93 -12.78
N LEU A 313 8.77 -14.72 -13.87
CA LEU A 313 9.00 -16.17 -13.92
C LEU A 313 8.12 -17.05 -12.99
N ASN A 314 7.01 -17.55 -13.53
CA ASN A 314 6.33 -18.75 -13.02
C ASN A 314 7.14 -20.01 -13.35
N VAL A 315 8.27 -20.21 -12.65
CA VAL A 315 8.95 -21.51 -12.62
C VAL A 315 8.71 -22.09 -11.24
N TYR A 316 7.90 -23.15 -11.19
CA TYR A 316 7.60 -23.89 -9.97
C TYR A 316 8.87 -24.56 -9.45
N PRO A 317 9.22 -24.41 -8.17
CA PRO A 317 10.29 -25.19 -7.55
C PRO A 317 10.03 -26.70 -7.68
N ILE A 318 11.09 -27.49 -7.78
CA ILE A 318 11.02 -28.95 -7.84
C ILE A 318 10.39 -29.53 -6.56
N HIS A 319 10.56 -28.91 -5.39
CA HIS A 319 9.88 -29.38 -4.17
C HIS A 319 8.34 -29.22 -4.22
N GLU A 320 7.80 -28.24 -4.94
CA GLU A 320 6.34 -28.16 -5.15
C GLU A 320 5.86 -29.27 -6.10
N LEU A 321 6.69 -29.69 -7.06
CA LEU A 321 6.46 -30.91 -7.83
C LEU A 321 6.57 -32.17 -6.95
N GLN A 322 7.51 -32.23 -6.01
CA GLN A 322 7.63 -33.32 -5.02
C GLN A 322 6.37 -33.42 -4.15
N ALA A 323 5.84 -32.31 -3.62
CA ALA A 323 4.63 -32.31 -2.80
C ALA A 323 3.39 -32.80 -3.58
N ASN A 324 3.28 -32.42 -4.86
CA ASN A 324 2.22 -32.90 -5.74
C ASN A 324 2.38 -34.38 -6.15
N LEU A 325 3.63 -34.86 -6.24
CA LEU A 325 3.97 -36.24 -6.62
C LEU A 325 4.06 -37.20 -5.42
N ALA A 326 4.22 -36.69 -4.20
CA ALA A 326 4.21 -37.47 -2.95
C ALA A 326 2.86 -38.17 -2.73
N ASN A 327 1.78 -37.65 -3.34
CA ASN A 327 0.47 -38.32 -3.40
C ASN A 327 0.49 -39.65 -4.19
N PHE A 328 1.59 -40.00 -4.87
CA PHE A 328 1.72 -41.22 -5.68
C PHE A 328 2.62 -42.30 -5.05
N GLU A 329 3.09 -42.12 -3.80
CA GLU A 329 3.89 -43.10 -3.01
C GLU A 329 4.93 -43.89 -3.84
N ASN A 330 5.79 -43.19 -4.61
CA ASN A 330 6.80 -43.83 -5.46
C ASN A 330 8.25 -43.49 -5.01
N PRO A 331 8.97 -44.42 -4.37
CA PRO A 331 10.32 -44.18 -3.82
C PRO A 331 11.39 -43.82 -4.85
N ILE A 332 11.20 -44.23 -6.12
CA ILE A 332 12.14 -43.94 -7.21
C ILE A 332 12.04 -42.46 -7.61
N ILE A 333 10.82 -41.94 -7.66
CA ILE A 333 10.54 -40.53 -7.99
C ILE A 333 11.05 -39.62 -6.87
N GLU A 334 10.80 -39.99 -5.61
CA GLU A 334 11.25 -39.22 -4.44
C GLU A 334 12.79 -39.12 -4.36
N ASN A 335 13.50 -40.24 -4.56
CA ASN A 335 14.96 -40.25 -4.58
C ASN A 335 15.53 -39.43 -5.76
N THR A 336 14.94 -39.55 -6.96
CA THR A 336 15.35 -38.78 -8.15
C THR A 336 15.15 -37.27 -7.96
N LEU A 337 14.03 -36.85 -7.36
CA LEU A 337 13.74 -35.44 -7.09
C LEU A 337 14.61 -34.88 -5.95
N SER A 338 14.94 -35.68 -4.94
CA SER A 338 15.86 -35.25 -3.86
C SER A 338 17.27 -34.93 -4.39
N GLN A 339 17.73 -35.68 -5.39
CA GLN A 339 18.99 -35.43 -6.10
C GLN A 339 18.97 -34.17 -6.95
N LEU A 340 17.79 -33.57 -7.20
CA LEU A 340 17.60 -32.34 -7.96
C LEU A 340 17.35 -31.11 -7.06
N SER A 341 17.40 -31.24 -5.74
CA SER A 341 17.22 -30.12 -4.79
C SER A 341 18.19 -28.95 -5.01
N PHE A 342 19.39 -29.21 -5.54
CA PHE A 342 20.35 -28.17 -5.94
C PHE A 342 19.80 -27.22 -7.03
N VAL A 343 18.80 -27.67 -7.81
CA VAL A 343 18.14 -26.87 -8.85
C VAL A 343 17.25 -25.80 -8.21
N ASP A 344 16.64 -26.07 -7.05
CA ASP A 344 15.78 -25.10 -6.35
C ASP A 344 16.59 -23.93 -5.81
N GLU A 345 17.74 -24.21 -5.18
CA GLU A 345 18.67 -23.17 -4.73
C GLU A 345 19.18 -22.34 -5.92
N TRP A 346 19.52 -22.99 -7.03
CA TRP A 346 19.94 -22.33 -8.26
C TRP A 346 18.83 -21.47 -8.88
N LEU A 347 17.58 -21.96 -8.90
CA LEU A 347 16.42 -21.21 -9.40
C LEU A 347 16.13 -20.00 -8.51
N ALA A 348 16.19 -20.15 -7.19
CA ALA A 348 16.00 -19.07 -6.23
C ALA A 348 17.04 -17.97 -6.44
N LYS A 349 18.33 -18.33 -6.56
CA LYS A 349 19.41 -17.37 -6.86
C LYS A 349 19.20 -16.65 -8.20
N ARG A 350 18.70 -17.33 -9.24
CA ARG A 350 18.37 -16.68 -10.52
C ARG A 350 17.19 -15.72 -10.41
N LYS A 351 16.13 -16.09 -9.70
CA LYS A 351 14.98 -15.20 -9.44
C LYS A 351 15.40 -13.97 -8.61
N ALA A 352 16.21 -14.18 -7.57
CA ALA A 352 16.77 -13.10 -6.76
C ALA A 352 17.66 -12.14 -7.57
N ALA A 353 18.50 -12.65 -8.48
CA ALA A 353 19.29 -11.81 -9.38
C ALA A 353 18.40 -11.02 -10.36
N ALA A 354 17.30 -11.62 -10.83
CA ALA A 354 16.31 -10.95 -11.68
C ALA A 354 15.60 -9.82 -10.93
N LEU A 355 15.34 -9.97 -9.63
CA LEU A 355 14.82 -8.91 -8.77
C LEU A 355 15.75 -7.70 -8.75
N ALA A 356 17.05 -7.88 -8.49
CA ALA A 356 17.99 -6.76 -8.46
C ALA A 356 18.01 -6.00 -9.80
N GLU A 357 18.02 -6.71 -10.93
CA GLU A 357 17.96 -6.07 -12.24
C GLU A 357 16.63 -5.36 -12.50
N LYS A 358 15.52 -5.90 -12.01
CA LYS A 358 14.21 -5.25 -12.09
C LYS A 358 14.18 -3.94 -11.30
N ILE A 359 14.78 -3.90 -10.11
CA ILE A 359 14.92 -2.67 -9.34
C ILE A 359 15.80 -1.66 -10.09
N ARG A 360 16.94 -2.08 -10.66
CA ARG A 360 17.77 -1.21 -11.50
C ARG A 360 16.98 -0.65 -12.69
N ARG A 361 16.18 -1.49 -13.36
CA ARG A 361 15.30 -1.09 -14.45
C ARG A 361 14.26 -0.07 -13.99
N LEU A 362 13.61 -0.31 -12.87
CA LEU A 362 12.63 0.60 -12.28
C LEU A 362 13.27 1.96 -11.97
N ASN A 363 14.46 1.98 -11.37
CA ASN A 363 15.21 3.22 -11.14
C ASN A 363 15.47 3.99 -12.43
N ARG A 364 15.92 3.32 -13.50
CA ARG A 364 16.13 3.94 -14.83
C ARG A 364 14.84 4.50 -15.42
N GLN A 365 13.71 3.83 -15.21
CA GLN A 365 12.39 4.27 -15.67
C GLN A 365 11.89 5.49 -14.88
N LEU A 366 12.06 5.49 -13.56
CA LEU A 366 11.76 6.64 -12.71
C LEU A 366 12.67 7.83 -13.02
N ALA A 367 13.95 7.58 -13.31
CA ALA A 367 14.89 8.60 -13.78
C ALA A 367 14.42 9.23 -15.09
N TYR A 368 13.92 8.43 -16.03
CA TYR A 368 13.34 8.92 -17.29
C TYR A 368 12.10 9.79 -17.07
N LEU A 369 11.21 9.40 -16.14
CA LEU A 369 9.96 10.13 -15.87
C LEU A 369 10.15 11.39 -15.03
N SER A 370 11.18 11.43 -14.17
CA SER A 370 11.24 12.42 -13.09
C SER A 370 12.61 13.07 -12.84
N GLY A 371 13.67 12.60 -13.51
CA GLY A 371 15.04 13.03 -13.22
C GLY A 371 15.54 12.54 -11.84
N LEU A 372 15.03 11.41 -11.36
CA LEU A 372 15.57 10.71 -10.20
C LEU A 372 17.06 10.33 -10.46
N PRO A 373 18.01 10.69 -9.58
CA PRO A 373 19.42 10.32 -9.73
C PRO A 373 19.63 8.81 -9.74
N LEU A 374 20.57 8.34 -10.56
CA LEU A 374 20.91 6.92 -10.69
C LEU A 374 22.22 6.54 -9.99
N ASN A 375 22.99 7.52 -9.50
CA ASN A 375 24.23 7.31 -8.77
C ASN A 375 24.48 8.47 -7.79
N LEU A 376 25.47 8.30 -6.92
CA LEU A 376 25.81 9.32 -5.91
C LEU A 376 26.31 10.63 -6.53
N LYS A 377 26.96 10.57 -7.69
CA LYS A 377 27.45 11.76 -8.40
C LYS A 377 26.28 12.65 -8.88
N GLU A 378 25.28 12.05 -9.50
CA GLU A 378 24.03 12.71 -9.91
C GLU A 378 23.19 13.19 -8.71
N ALA A 379 23.36 12.54 -7.55
CA ALA A 379 22.71 12.94 -6.30
C ALA A 379 23.41 14.11 -5.60
N GLY A 380 24.56 14.60 -6.10
CA GLY A 380 25.24 15.79 -5.58
C GLY A 380 26.63 15.54 -4.97
N VAL A 381 27.15 14.31 -4.98
CA VAL A 381 28.50 14.01 -4.48
C VAL A 381 29.54 14.40 -5.54
N ASN A 382 30.15 15.57 -5.37
CA ASN A 382 31.04 16.17 -6.38
C ASN A 382 32.54 16.16 -6.00
N ASP A 383 32.89 15.59 -4.84
CA ASP A 383 34.23 15.59 -4.26
C ASP A 383 35.01 14.29 -4.49
N ASN A 384 34.54 13.43 -5.40
CA ASN A 384 35.14 12.13 -5.69
C ASN A 384 35.24 11.22 -4.45
N LEU A 385 34.21 11.23 -3.59
CA LEU A 385 34.13 10.46 -2.35
C LEU A 385 35.24 10.81 -1.34
N ALA A 386 35.58 12.10 -1.22
CA ALA A 386 36.62 12.54 -0.27
C ALA A 386 36.30 12.14 1.18
N GLN A 387 35.01 12.03 1.54
CA GLN A 387 34.53 11.60 2.86
C GLN A 387 34.13 10.12 2.91
N LEU A 388 34.73 9.25 2.10
CA LEU A 388 34.41 7.81 2.06
C LEU A 388 34.59 7.13 3.43
N ASP A 389 35.67 7.45 4.14
CA ASP A 389 35.93 6.84 5.46
C ASP A 389 34.83 7.19 6.46
N LEU A 390 34.41 8.46 6.48
CA LEU A 390 33.31 8.93 7.33
C LEU A 390 31.97 8.30 6.93
N LEU A 391 31.69 8.12 5.63
CA LEU A 391 30.49 7.41 5.19
C LEU A 391 30.43 5.98 5.73
N VAL A 392 31.54 5.27 5.65
CA VAL A 392 31.63 3.88 6.10
C VAL A 392 31.54 3.80 7.61
N GLU A 393 32.26 4.65 8.34
CA GLU A 393 32.15 4.75 9.81
C GLU A 393 30.70 4.96 10.25
N ARG A 394 30.02 5.99 9.69
CA ARG A 394 28.62 6.29 10.02
C ARG A 394 27.66 5.18 9.62
N GLY A 395 27.88 4.51 8.49
CA GLY A 395 27.04 3.40 8.06
C GLY A 395 27.20 2.17 8.97
N MET A 396 28.42 1.90 9.45
CA MET A 396 28.69 0.80 10.37
C MET A 396 28.17 1.05 11.79
N GLU A 397 28.00 2.32 12.18
CA GLU A 397 27.39 2.74 13.46
C GLU A 397 25.85 2.68 13.44
N ASP A 398 25.22 2.47 12.27
CA ASP A 398 23.76 2.52 12.15
C ASP A 398 23.08 1.26 12.72
N GLY A 399 22.11 1.47 13.61
CA GLY A 399 21.37 0.40 14.26
C GLY A 399 20.55 -0.47 13.30
N SER A 400 20.25 -0.02 12.08
CA SER A 400 19.53 -0.84 11.10
C SER A 400 20.30 -2.09 10.67
N LEU A 401 21.63 -2.08 10.79
CA LEU A 401 22.44 -3.26 10.45
C LEU A 401 22.13 -4.48 11.32
N LEU A 402 21.56 -4.29 12.52
CA LEU A 402 21.16 -5.37 13.43
C LEU A 402 20.11 -6.31 12.80
N TYR A 403 19.31 -5.80 11.87
CA TYR A 403 18.22 -6.54 11.25
C TYR A 403 18.56 -7.06 9.84
N ASN A 404 19.74 -6.72 9.30
CA ASN A 404 20.12 -7.15 7.96
C ASN A 404 20.39 -8.67 7.93
N PRO A 405 19.88 -9.42 6.94
CA PRO A 405 20.00 -10.89 6.90
C PRO A 405 21.45 -11.39 6.81
N LYS A 406 22.35 -10.58 6.26
CA LYS A 406 23.78 -10.87 6.17
C LYS A 406 24.55 -9.87 7.02
N GLU A 407 25.48 -10.34 7.85
CA GLU A 407 26.39 -9.43 8.55
C GLU A 407 27.15 -8.57 7.54
N VAL A 408 27.09 -7.25 7.69
CA VAL A 408 27.73 -6.29 6.79
C VAL A 408 29.14 -6.00 7.28
N LYS A 409 30.12 -6.10 6.38
CA LYS A 409 31.53 -5.81 6.68
C LYS A 409 31.92 -4.43 6.17
N GLU A 410 32.83 -3.77 6.89
CA GLU A 410 33.33 -2.43 6.56
C GLU A 410 33.86 -2.33 5.10
N ASN A 411 34.67 -3.32 4.67
CA ASN A 411 35.22 -3.35 3.32
C ASN A 411 34.13 -3.53 2.25
N ASP A 412 33.09 -4.30 2.52
CA ASP A 412 31.99 -4.51 1.58
C ASP A 412 31.15 -3.23 1.45
N MET A 413 30.87 -2.57 2.57
CA MET A 413 30.16 -1.28 2.59
C MET A 413 30.94 -0.21 1.81
N ARG A 414 32.27 -0.14 2.01
CA ARG A 414 33.16 0.73 1.24
C ARG A 414 33.06 0.47 -0.26
N GLU A 415 33.10 -0.80 -0.67
CA GLU A 415 32.97 -1.18 -2.07
C GLU A 415 31.60 -0.79 -2.64
N ILE A 416 30.52 -0.93 -1.87
CA ILE A 416 29.17 -0.52 -2.27
C ILE A 416 29.10 0.99 -2.51
N PHE A 417 29.64 1.83 -1.63
CA PHE A 417 29.70 3.29 -1.87
C PHE A 417 30.45 3.64 -3.15
N GLN A 418 31.60 3.00 -3.39
CA GLN A 418 32.38 3.21 -4.61
C GLN A 418 31.61 2.78 -5.87
N LYS A 419 30.96 1.61 -5.84
CA LYS A 419 30.11 1.14 -6.95
C LYS A 419 28.92 2.07 -7.20
N ALA A 420 28.23 2.49 -6.14
CA ALA A 420 27.10 3.40 -6.21
C ALA A 420 27.50 4.79 -6.76
N TYR A 421 28.74 5.21 -6.56
CA TYR A 421 29.31 6.44 -7.13
C TYR A 421 29.71 6.29 -8.61
N HIS A 422 30.40 5.21 -8.95
CA HIS A 422 30.97 5.00 -10.29
C HIS A 422 30.02 4.36 -11.31
N GLN A 423 28.86 3.86 -10.89
CA GLN A 423 27.90 3.25 -11.81
C GLN A 423 27.42 4.25 -12.88
N ASN A 424 27.37 3.77 -14.13
CA ASN A 424 26.97 4.57 -15.28
C ASN A 424 25.69 4.01 -15.91
N LEU A 425 24.59 4.13 -15.17
CA LEU A 425 23.27 3.75 -15.64
C LEU A 425 22.66 4.90 -16.46
N LYS A 426 21.85 4.57 -17.46
CA LYS A 426 21.14 5.57 -18.27
C LYS A 426 19.64 5.48 -18.05
N PRO A 427 18.90 6.60 -18.06
CA PRO A 427 17.45 6.57 -18.04
C PRO A 427 16.86 5.66 -19.12
N GLU A 428 15.81 4.91 -18.79
CA GLU A 428 15.11 4.00 -19.70
C GLU A 428 13.70 4.50 -19.97
N LYS A 429 13.35 4.63 -21.25
CA LYS A 429 12.02 5.07 -21.66
C LYS A 429 10.94 4.10 -21.19
N VAL A 430 9.86 4.65 -20.63
CA VAL A 430 8.71 3.87 -20.18
C VAL A 430 7.72 3.69 -21.34
N SER A 431 7.22 2.46 -21.53
CA SER A 431 6.20 2.18 -22.54
C SER A 431 4.82 2.64 -22.06
N GLU A 432 3.94 3.09 -22.96
CA GLU A 432 2.55 3.41 -22.59
C GLU A 432 1.83 2.23 -21.93
N LYS A 433 2.15 0.99 -22.32
CA LYS A 433 1.58 -0.22 -21.73
C LYS A 433 1.95 -0.36 -20.24
N SER A 434 3.18 0.02 -19.88
CA SER A 434 3.66 0.04 -18.48
C SER A 434 2.97 1.12 -17.64
N LEU A 435 2.54 2.22 -18.27
CA LEU A 435 1.79 3.30 -17.61
C LEU A 435 0.29 3.00 -17.51
N LYS A 436 -0.27 2.24 -18.46
CA LYS A 436 -1.71 1.89 -18.52
C LYS A 436 -2.14 0.76 -17.59
N LEU A 437 -1.22 0.12 -16.87
CA LEU A 437 -1.55 -0.96 -15.93
C LEU A 437 -2.29 -0.48 -14.66
N SER A 438 -2.61 0.82 -14.55
CA SER A 438 -3.03 1.49 -13.31
C SER A 438 -4.53 1.65 -13.02
N ALA A 439 -5.47 1.00 -13.71
CA ALA A 439 -6.88 1.10 -13.25
C ALA A 439 -7.86 0.00 -13.69
N ALA A 440 -7.50 -0.88 -14.64
CA ALA A 440 -8.46 -1.84 -15.19
C ALA A 440 -7.83 -3.18 -15.63
N GLY A 441 -6.52 -3.33 -15.49
CA GLY A 441 -5.77 -4.37 -16.20
C GLY A 441 -5.88 -5.79 -15.63
N HIS A 442 -6.10 -5.97 -14.32
CA HIS A 442 -6.13 -7.31 -13.72
C HIS A 442 -7.52 -7.95 -13.69
N VAL A 443 -8.60 -7.15 -13.76
CA VAL A 443 -9.95 -7.70 -13.98
C VAL A 443 -10.22 -7.89 -15.49
N LYS A 444 -9.78 -6.97 -16.37
CA LYS A 444 -10.02 -7.13 -17.83
C LYS A 444 -9.22 -8.23 -18.52
N LYS A 445 -8.08 -8.68 -17.99
CA LYS A 445 -7.25 -9.69 -18.67
C LYS A 445 -7.65 -11.14 -18.40
N ARG A 446 -8.45 -11.41 -17.36
CA ARG A 446 -8.99 -12.76 -17.10
C ARG A 446 -10.41 -12.95 -17.61
N ILE A 447 -11.15 -11.87 -17.87
CA ILE A 447 -12.61 -11.92 -18.02
C ILE A 447 -12.99 -11.25 -19.35
N LYS A 448 -12.51 -11.84 -20.45
CA LYS A 448 -13.00 -11.52 -21.78
C LYS A 448 -13.43 -12.80 -22.47
N GLY A 449 -14.68 -12.85 -22.89
CA GLY A 449 -15.28 -14.01 -23.53
C GLY A 449 -15.64 -15.12 -22.55
N VAL A 450 -16.13 -14.76 -21.35
CA VAL A 450 -16.77 -15.74 -20.45
C VAL A 450 -18.03 -16.28 -21.11
N PHE A 451 -18.80 -15.40 -21.75
CA PHE A 451 -19.98 -15.74 -22.53
C PHE A 451 -19.71 -15.47 -24.01
N LYS A 452 -19.65 -16.51 -24.84
CA LYS A 452 -19.40 -16.40 -26.29
C LYS A 452 -20.67 -16.15 -27.07
N SER A 453 -21.83 -16.52 -26.52
CA SER A 453 -23.15 -16.33 -27.12
C SER A 453 -24.21 -16.05 -26.06
N ALA A 454 -25.35 -15.48 -26.47
CA ALA A 454 -26.49 -15.28 -25.56
C ALA A 454 -27.02 -16.62 -25.01
N GLU A 455 -26.92 -17.69 -25.80
CA GLU A 455 -27.28 -19.07 -25.39
C GLU A 455 -26.40 -19.56 -24.23
N GLU A 456 -25.07 -19.42 -24.34
CA GLU A 456 -24.14 -19.78 -23.26
C GLU A 456 -24.37 -18.92 -22.00
N LEU A 457 -24.75 -17.65 -22.18
CA LEU A 457 -25.15 -16.77 -21.08
C LEU A 457 -26.42 -17.29 -20.39
N TYR A 458 -27.47 -17.65 -21.13
CA TYR A 458 -28.70 -18.18 -20.54
C TYR A 458 -28.46 -19.54 -19.85
N ASP A 459 -27.63 -20.41 -20.42
CA ASP A 459 -27.31 -21.70 -19.82
C ASP A 459 -26.62 -21.56 -18.45
N ILE A 460 -25.74 -20.56 -18.31
CA ILE A 460 -24.97 -20.33 -17.08
C ILE A 460 -25.72 -19.41 -16.12
N LEU A 461 -26.02 -18.17 -16.53
CA LEU A 461 -26.67 -17.20 -15.66
C LEU A 461 -28.15 -17.51 -15.46
N GLY A 462 -28.84 -18.02 -16.47
CA GLY A 462 -30.22 -18.47 -16.30
C GLY A 462 -30.32 -19.63 -15.32
N GLY A 463 -29.45 -20.64 -15.46
CA GLY A 463 -29.35 -21.74 -14.50
C GLY A 463 -28.95 -21.29 -13.09
N PHE A 464 -28.10 -20.27 -12.96
CA PHE A 464 -27.78 -19.69 -11.66
C PHE A 464 -28.97 -18.95 -11.04
N PHE A 465 -29.77 -18.23 -11.83
CA PHE A 465 -30.98 -17.59 -11.33
C PHE A 465 -32.00 -18.62 -10.84
N GLU A 466 -32.12 -19.78 -11.50
CA GLU A 466 -32.92 -20.90 -10.99
C GLU A 466 -32.41 -21.39 -9.63
N ARG A 467 -31.09 -21.46 -9.44
CA ARG A 467 -30.49 -21.79 -8.14
C ARG A 467 -30.80 -20.74 -7.06
N ILE A 468 -30.89 -19.47 -7.41
CA ILE A 468 -31.37 -18.40 -6.51
C ILE A 468 -32.83 -18.64 -6.13
N ARG A 469 -33.69 -19.01 -7.09
CA ARG A 469 -35.11 -19.32 -6.84
C ARG A 469 -35.29 -20.54 -5.91
N GLU A 470 -34.44 -21.55 -6.05
CA GLU A 470 -34.49 -22.76 -5.24
C GLU A 470 -34.02 -22.55 -3.79
N ASN A 471 -33.27 -21.47 -3.52
CA ASN A 471 -32.84 -21.13 -2.17
C ASN A 471 -33.98 -20.45 -1.40
N ASP A 472 -34.44 -21.08 -0.31
CA ASP A 472 -35.61 -20.63 0.46
C ASP A 472 -35.43 -19.21 1.03
N GLU A 473 -34.27 -18.89 1.59
CA GLU A 473 -33.96 -17.57 2.18
C GLU A 473 -34.00 -16.45 1.13
N LEU A 474 -33.33 -16.65 0.01
CA LEU A 474 -33.32 -15.69 -1.11
C LEU A 474 -34.69 -15.56 -1.75
N ARG A 475 -35.39 -16.68 -1.97
CA ARG A 475 -36.73 -16.70 -2.58
C ARG A 475 -37.71 -15.89 -1.72
N GLU A 476 -37.76 -16.13 -0.42
CA GLU A 476 -38.65 -15.42 0.49
C GLU A 476 -38.32 -13.92 0.55
N ALA A 477 -37.03 -13.56 0.64
CA ALA A 477 -36.60 -12.16 0.66
C ALA A 477 -36.94 -11.43 -0.65
N LEU A 478 -36.79 -12.08 -1.80
CA LEU A 478 -37.11 -11.53 -3.11
C LEU A 478 -38.62 -11.37 -3.29
N VAL A 479 -39.43 -12.37 -2.91
CA VAL A 479 -40.90 -12.27 -2.95
C VAL A 479 -41.40 -11.15 -2.03
N ALA A 480 -40.87 -11.06 -0.81
CA ALA A 480 -41.21 -9.99 0.14
C ALA A 480 -40.84 -8.59 -0.37
N SER A 481 -39.81 -8.48 -1.21
CA SER A 481 -39.40 -7.20 -1.82
C SER A 481 -40.41 -6.68 -2.85
N GLY A 482 -41.19 -7.56 -3.47
CA GLY A 482 -42.11 -7.24 -4.57
C GLY A 482 -41.44 -6.69 -5.83
N LEU A 483 -40.12 -6.79 -5.95
CA LEU A 483 -39.36 -6.20 -7.06
C LEU A 483 -39.49 -7.04 -8.34
N VAL A 484 -39.62 -6.34 -9.46
CA VAL A 484 -39.47 -6.89 -10.81
C VAL A 484 -38.25 -6.23 -11.44
N VAL A 485 -37.16 -7.01 -11.57
CA VAL A 485 -35.85 -6.50 -11.96
C VAL A 485 -35.39 -7.15 -13.26
N ARG A 486 -35.06 -6.32 -14.25
CA ARG A 486 -34.39 -6.77 -15.49
C ARG A 486 -32.89 -6.59 -15.37
N PHE A 487 -32.15 -7.66 -15.66
CA PHE A 487 -30.74 -7.58 -16.01
C PHE A 487 -30.60 -7.58 -17.54
N ARG A 488 -30.13 -6.45 -18.09
CA ARG A 488 -29.88 -6.27 -19.52
C ARG A 488 -28.38 -6.40 -19.79
N TYR A 489 -28.00 -7.47 -20.47
CA TYR A 489 -26.61 -7.72 -20.81
C TYR A 489 -26.28 -7.21 -22.21
N THR A 490 -25.04 -6.77 -22.40
CA THR A 490 -24.46 -6.47 -23.72
C THR A 490 -23.19 -7.27 -23.94
N ASN A 491 -22.92 -7.65 -25.18
CA ASN A 491 -21.74 -8.45 -25.58
C ASN A 491 -21.59 -9.79 -24.80
N PRO A 492 -22.46 -10.78 -25.04
CA PRO A 492 -23.59 -10.81 -25.99
C PRO A 492 -24.86 -10.14 -25.44
N ASP A 493 -25.76 -9.73 -26.33
CA ASP A 493 -27.04 -9.12 -25.94
C ASP A 493 -27.98 -10.20 -25.38
N ALA A 494 -28.44 -9.98 -24.14
CA ALA A 494 -29.37 -10.88 -23.47
C ALA A 494 -30.22 -10.12 -22.44
N ALA A 495 -31.36 -10.68 -22.04
CA ALA A 495 -32.18 -10.14 -20.97
C ALA A 495 -32.69 -11.26 -20.07
N ILE A 496 -32.52 -11.10 -18.76
CA ILE A 496 -33.10 -11.98 -17.75
C ILE A 496 -33.89 -11.09 -16.79
N VAL A 497 -35.16 -11.41 -16.56
CA VAL A 497 -36.01 -10.76 -15.58
C VAL A 497 -36.24 -11.70 -14.41
N LEU A 498 -36.01 -11.15 -13.22
CA LEU A 498 -36.37 -11.73 -11.94
C LEU A 498 -37.65 -11.03 -11.47
N ALA A 499 -38.79 -11.71 -11.53
CA ALA A 499 -40.09 -11.13 -11.23
C ALA A 499 -40.74 -11.79 -10.02
N SER A 500 -41.22 -10.99 -9.08
CA SER A 500 -42.10 -11.45 -8.01
C SER A 500 -43.55 -11.12 -8.39
N ILE A 501 -44.32 -12.12 -8.84
CA ILE A 501 -45.70 -11.95 -9.32
C ILE A 501 -46.60 -12.90 -8.56
N ASP A 502 -47.71 -12.39 -8.00
CA ASP A 502 -48.72 -13.17 -7.28
C ASP A 502 -48.17 -14.02 -6.11
N GLY A 503 -47.10 -13.56 -5.46
CA GLY A 503 -46.46 -14.26 -4.35
C GLY A 503 -45.47 -15.35 -4.78
N GLU A 504 -45.19 -15.48 -6.08
CA GLU A 504 -44.22 -16.42 -6.63
C GLU A 504 -43.05 -15.69 -7.31
N GLN A 505 -41.85 -16.28 -7.21
CA GLN A 505 -40.69 -15.83 -7.94
C GLN A 505 -40.64 -16.53 -9.31
N LYS A 506 -40.53 -15.75 -10.38
CA LYS A 506 -40.45 -16.20 -11.77
C LYS A 506 -39.19 -15.67 -12.45
N ILE A 507 -38.59 -16.49 -13.30
CA ILE A 507 -37.42 -16.15 -14.10
C ILE A 507 -37.85 -16.17 -15.57
N ILE A 508 -37.71 -15.03 -16.23
CA ILE A 508 -38.13 -14.85 -17.63
C ILE A 508 -36.88 -14.46 -18.42
N MET A 509 -36.66 -15.06 -19.58
CA MET A 509 -35.46 -14.86 -20.40
C MET A 509 -35.82 -14.51 -21.85
N GLY A 510 -34.87 -13.96 -22.61
CA GLY A 510 -35.03 -13.74 -24.04
C GLY A 510 -35.97 -12.57 -24.39
N GLU A 511 -36.65 -12.68 -25.53
CA GLU A 511 -37.51 -11.58 -26.03
C GLU A 511 -38.66 -11.23 -25.09
N GLU A 512 -39.19 -12.21 -24.34
CA GLU A 512 -40.25 -11.97 -23.36
C GLU A 512 -39.74 -11.09 -22.22
N ALA A 513 -38.51 -11.34 -21.75
CA ALA A 513 -37.86 -10.54 -20.73
C ALA A 513 -37.63 -9.08 -21.19
N GLU A 514 -37.35 -8.86 -22.48
CA GLU A 514 -37.16 -7.51 -23.06
C GLU A 514 -38.45 -6.70 -23.13
N LYS A 515 -39.60 -7.37 -23.37
CA LYS A 515 -40.91 -6.72 -23.58
C LYS A 515 -41.67 -6.44 -22.29
N MET A 516 -41.24 -7.03 -21.17
CA MET A 516 -41.88 -6.89 -19.86
C MET A 516 -41.78 -5.46 -19.31
N ASP A 517 -42.79 -5.01 -18.56
CA ASP A 517 -42.65 -3.77 -17.79
C ASP A 517 -41.96 -4.08 -16.45
N VAL A 518 -40.91 -3.33 -16.11
CA VAL A 518 -40.05 -3.62 -14.95
C VAL A 518 -39.83 -2.37 -14.11
N GLU A 519 -39.74 -2.54 -12.80
CA GLU A 519 -39.50 -1.41 -11.89
C GLU A 519 -38.06 -0.90 -11.94
N LEU A 520 -37.14 -1.79 -12.30
CA LEU A 520 -35.71 -1.54 -12.38
C LEU A 520 -35.09 -2.36 -13.51
N GLU A 521 -34.34 -1.70 -14.39
CA GLU A 521 -33.44 -2.32 -15.36
C GLU A 521 -31.99 -1.99 -14.98
N LEU A 522 -31.15 -3.02 -14.83
CA LEU A 522 -29.70 -2.90 -14.66
C LEU A 522 -29.04 -3.33 -15.96
N LYS A 523 -28.43 -2.37 -16.67
CA LYS A 523 -27.69 -2.64 -17.91
C LYS A 523 -26.18 -2.72 -17.65
N LEU A 524 -25.52 -3.81 -18.08
CA LEU A 524 -24.08 -4.04 -17.92
C LEU A 524 -23.54 -5.00 -19.00
N GLU A 525 -22.22 -5.03 -19.23
CA GLU A 525 -21.63 -6.07 -20.10
C GLU A 525 -21.75 -7.46 -19.46
N ALA A 526 -21.92 -8.50 -20.29
CA ALA A 526 -22.09 -9.88 -19.83
C ALA A 526 -20.88 -10.35 -18.99
N ASP A 527 -19.66 -10.13 -19.48
CA ASP A 527 -18.44 -10.47 -18.74
C ASP A 527 -18.33 -9.70 -17.41
N LEU A 528 -18.89 -8.49 -17.33
CA LEU A 528 -18.94 -7.72 -16.08
C LEU A 528 -19.97 -8.30 -15.11
N ALA A 529 -21.09 -8.84 -15.62
CA ALA A 529 -22.06 -9.55 -14.81
C ALA A 529 -21.44 -10.78 -14.12
N HIS A 530 -20.48 -11.44 -14.77
CA HIS A 530 -19.74 -12.53 -14.16
C HIS A 530 -18.94 -12.07 -12.92
N VAL A 531 -18.31 -10.89 -12.98
CA VAL A 531 -17.61 -10.28 -11.83
C VAL A 531 -18.58 -9.87 -10.72
N PHE A 532 -19.73 -9.31 -11.13
CA PHE A 532 -20.78 -8.93 -10.20
C PHE A 532 -21.27 -10.12 -9.37
N TRP A 533 -21.57 -11.24 -10.02
CA TRP A 533 -22.07 -12.44 -9.32
C TRP A 533 -21.00 -13.13 -8.45
N HIS A 534 -19.71 -12.87 -8.68
CA HIS A 534 -18.63 -13.26 -7.75
C HIS A 534 -18.50 -12.34 -6.51
N GLY A 535 -19.33 -11.29 -6.39
CA GLY A 535 -19.22 -10.31 -5.31
C GLY A 535 -17.97 -9.43 -5.38
N GLN A 536 -17.22 -9.48 -6.49
CA GLN A 536 -15.95 -8.76 -6.66
C GLN A 536 -16.12 -7.37 -7.28
N MET A 537 -17.35 -6.94 -7.57
CA MET A 537 -17.63 -5.63 -8.16
C MET A 537 -18.07 -4.62 -7.09
N ASN A 538 -17.36 -3.49 -6.99
CA ASN A 538 -17.85 -2.33 -6.24
C ASN A 538 -18.95 -1.63 -7.05
N VAL A 539 -20.21 -1.90 -6.69
CA VAL A 539 -21.38 -1.40 -7.45
C VAL A 539 -21.44 0.13 -7.46
N VAL A 540 -21.06 0.80 -6.38
CA VAL A 540 -21.05 2.28 -6.31
C VAL A 540 -20.05 2.86 -7.32
N GLN A 541 -18.86 2.26 -7.41
CA GLN A 541 -17.84 2.67 -8.38
C GLN A 541 -18.24 2.33 -9.82
N ALA A 542 -18.85 1.16 -10.04
CA ALA A 542 -19.33 0.74 -11.36
C ALA A 542 -20.46 1.65 -11.89
N LEU A 543 -21.35 2.12 -11.01
CA LEU A 543 -22.37 3.13 -11.32
C LEU A 543 -21.72 4.47 -11.69
N ALA A 544 -20.73 4.94 -10.91
CA ALA A 544 -20.01 6.18 -11.19
C ALA A 544 -19.27 6.15 -12.53
N ARG A 545 -18.73 4.99 -12.91
CA ARG A 545 -18.04 4.75 -14.19
C ARG A 545 -18.98 4.43 -15.36
N ARG A 546 -20.30 4.35 -15.12
CA ARG A 546 -21.32 3.93 -16.10
C ARG A 546 -21.09 2.53 -16.68
N GLU A 547 -20.43 1.67 -15.92
CA GLU A 547 -20.23 0.25 -16.24
C GLU A 547 -21.48 -0.58 -15.90
N VAL A 548 -22.23 -0.12 -14.89
CA VAL A 548 -23.62 -0.52 -14.63
C VAL A 548 -24.50 0.72 -14.81
N ILE A 549 -25.53 0.61 -15.65
CA ILE A 549 -26.44 1.69 -15.98
C ILE A 549 -27.84 1.30 -15.47
N PRO A 550 -28.29 1.85 -14.34
CA PRO A 550 -29.64 1.62 -13.84
C PRO A 550 -30.63 2.50 -14.59
N LYS A 551 -31.80 1.95 -14.90
CA LYS A 551 -32.98 2.69 -15.34
C LYS A 551 -34.18 2.32 -14.47
N GLY A 552 -34.96 3.31 -14.07
CA GLY A 552 -36.06 3.12 -13.13
C GLY A 552 -35.73 3.70 -11.74
N ASN A 553 -36.30 3.12 -10.69
CA ASN A 553 -36.22 3.68 -9.34
C ASN A 553 -34.90 3.30 -8.63
N LEU A 554 -33.89 4.17 -8.73
CA LEU A 554 -32.55 3.93 -8.18
C LEU A 554 -32.51 3.65 -6.66
N PRO A 555 -33.26 4.35 -5.79
CA PRO A 555 -33.37 3.98 -4.38
C PRO A 555 -33.88 2.55 -4.12
N LYS A 556 -34.79 2.03 -4.96
CA LYS A 556 -35.22 0.62 -4.89
C LYS A 556 -34.09 -0.32 -5.32
N ALA A 557 -33.26 0.06 -6.30
CA ALA A 557 -32.08 -0.70 -6.71
C ALA A 557 -31.07 -0.91 -5.57
N MET A 558 -30.86 0.11 -4.75
CA MET A 558 -29.95 0.01 -3.60
C MET A 558 -30.47 -0.92 -2.51
N LYS A 559 -31.78 -1.18 -2.44
CA LYS A 559 -32.37 -2.18 -1.52
C LYS A 559 -32.20 -3.62 -1.99
N LEU A 560 -31.94 -3.84 -3.29
CA LEU A 560 -31.73 -5.17 -3.86
C LEU A 560 -30.36 -5.75 -3.48
N LEU A 561 -29.33 -4.92 -3.36
CA LEU A 561 -27.95 -5.39 -3.12
C LEU A 561 -27.80 -6.19 -1.81
N PRO A 562 -28.32 -5.74 -0.65
CA PRO A 562 -28.28 -6.55 0.57
C PRO A 562 -29.05 -7.86 0.46
N ILE A 563 -30.15 -7.88 -0.32
CA ILE A 563 -30.96 -9.09 -0.55
C ILE A 563 -30.17 -10.12 -1.36
N LEU A 564 -29.32 -9.68 -2.30
CA LEU A 564 -28.51 -10.56 -3.14
C LEU A 564 -27.18 -10.99 -2.50
N ASP A 565 -26.84 -10.55 -1.30
CA ASP A 565 -25.57 -10.90 -0.63
C ASP A 565 -25.33 -12.44 -0.55
N PRO A 566 -26.33 -13.28 -0.20
CA PRO A 566 -26.14 -14.73 -0.22
C PRO A 566 -25.84 -15.29 -1.62
N ALA A 567 -26.39 -14.68 -2.68
CA ALA A 567 -26.19 -15.13 -4.06
C ALA A 567 -24.72 -15.00 -4.50
N PHE A 568 -23.99 -13.99 -4.02
CA PHE A 568 -22.56 -13.82 -4.36
C PHE A 568 -21.68 -14.98 -3.87
N ARG A 569 -22.07 -15.61 -2.75
CA ARG A 569 -21.39 -16.78 -2.21
C ARG A 569 -21.78 -18.07 -2.95
N MET A 570 -23.01 -18.14 -3.44
CA MET A 570 -23.53 -19.30 -4.17
C MET A 570 -22.99 -19.43 -5.60
N TYR A 571 -22.63 -18.32 -6.26
CA TYR A 571 -22.23 -18.36 -7.66
C TYR A 571 -20.96 -19.19 -7.94
N PRO A 572 -19.84 -19.06 -7.16
CA PRO A 572 -18.68 -19.92 -7.33
C PRO A 572 -18.97 -21.42 -7.07
N GLU A 573 -19.86 -21.72 -6.12
CA GLU A 573 -20.28 -23.09 -5.81
C GLU A 573 -21.08 -23.69 -6.98
N TYR A 574 -22.02 -22.93 -7.52
CA TYR A 574 -22.80 -23.29 -8.69
C TYR A 574 -21.89 -23.58 -9.91
N LEU A 575 -20.90 -22.72 -10.18
CA LEU A 575 -19.96 -22.94 -11.28
C LEU A 575 -19.14 -24.23 -11.08
N ARG A 576 -18.73 -24.52 -9.85
CA ARG A 576 -18.01 -25.76 -9.52
C ARG A 576 -18.87 -27.00 -9.79
N GLU A 577 -20.13 -26.98 -9.38
CA GLU A 577 -21.09 -28.07 -9.61
C GLU A 577 -21.39 -28.28 -11.10
N LYS A 578 -21.45 -27.20 -11.89
CA LYS A 578 -21.62 -27.25 -13.35
C LYS A 578 -20.37 -27.70 -14.12
N GLY A 579 -19.26 -27.99 -13.43
CA GLY A 579 -17.98 -28.34 -14.06
C GLY A 579 -17.26 -27.15 -14.72
N LEU A 580 -17.66 -25.93 -14.38
CA LEU A 580 -17.14 -24.67 -14.91
C LEU A 580 -16.14 -24.01 -13.93
N SER A 581 -15.38 -24.81 -13.19
CA SER A 581 -14.42 -24.34 -12.18
C SER A 581 -13.34 -23.39 -12.75
N SER A 582 -13.08 -23.47 -14.06
CA SER A 582 -12.17 -22.56 -14.77
C SER A 582 -12.69 -21.12 -14.87
N LEU A 583 -13.98 -20.90 -14.62
CA LEU A 583 -14.63 -19.59 -14.62
C LEU A 583 -14.73 -18.99 -13.20
N ILE A 584 -14.14 -19.61 -12.18
CA ILE A 584 -14.16 -19.04 -10.81
C ILE A 584 -13.03 -17.99 -10.67
N LEU A 585 -13.37 -16.78 -10.19
CA LEU A 585 -12.46 -15.63 -10.09
C LEU A 585 -11.53 -15.62 -8.87
#